data_AF-A0A0B2UWD0-F1
#
_entry.id   AF-A0A0B2UWD0-F1
#
_cell.length_a   1.000
_cell.length_b   1.000
_cell.length_c   1.000
_cell.angle_alpha   90.00
_cell.angle_beta   90.00
_cell.angle_gamma   90.00
#
_symmetry.space_group_name_H-M   'P 1'
#
loop_
_entity.id
_entity.type
_entity.pdbx_description
1 polymer ?
#
loop_
_entity_poly.entity_id
_entity_poly.type
_entity_poly.pdbx_seq_one_letter_code
_entity_poly.pdbx_strand_id
1 'polypeptide(L)'
;MVTLITQITNGLFLLIGSQLLMAVSSLFLCTAICAAMLYGLAKQKPAYLLPYIVISSISIACLGVLAVLCVIAFYNVDFAVSILRLPGINIDPHLDRITKSFLVRFVATALFSAYLMAIVIHAWFLHVVFRCFKYMCNAALYK
;
A
#
# COMPACT_ATOMS: atom_id res chain seq x y z
N MET A 1 27.54 12.26 19.29
CA MET A 1 27.00 10.89 19.51
C MET A 1 25.59 10.89 20.10
N VAL A 2 25.32 11.59 21.21
CA VAL A 2 23.99 11.62 21.87
C VAL A 2 22.86 12.15 20.95
N THR A 3 23.15 13.14 20.11
CA THR A 3 22.21 13.73 19.15
C THR A 3 21.87 12.83 17.96
N LEU A 4 22.79 11.93 17.57
CA LEU A 4 22.58 10.98 16.46
C LEU A 4 21.68 9.83 16.92
N ILE A 5 21.91 9.32 18.13
CA ILE A 5 21.11 8.23 18.71
C ILE A 5 19.66 8.68 18.90
N THR A 6 19.43 9.91 19.37
CA THR A 6 18.07 10.47 19.55
C THR A 6 17.34 10.74 18.23
N GLN A 7 18.05 11.17 17.18
CA GLN A 7 17.46 11.32 15.85
C GLN A 7 17.05 9.96 15.27
N ILE A 8 17.91 8.93 15.41
CA ILE A 8 17.63 7.58 14.96
C ILE A 8 16.44 6.98 15.71
N THR A 9 16.37 7.10 17.04
CA THR A 9 15.22 6.56 17.80
C THR A 9 13.92 7.28 17.50
N ASN A 10 13.93 8.60 17.34
CA ASN A 10 12.72 9.37 16.99
C ASN A 10 12.25 9.05 15.56
N GLY A 11 13.18 8.94 14.61
CA GLY A 11 12.87 8.52 13.23
C GLY A 11 12.31 7.11 13.18
N LEU A 12 12.93 6.17 13.91
CA LEU A 12 12.46 4.77 13.99
C LEU A 12 11.09 4.68 14.65
N PHE A 13 10.84 5.45 15.71
CA PHE A 13 9.56 5.47 16.42
C PHE A 13 8.43 6.06 15.55
N LEU A 14 8.69 7.13 14.81
CA LEU A 14 7.74 7.69 13.83
C LEU A 14 7.47 6.73 12.68
N LEU A 15 8.50 6.02 12.20
CA LEU A 15 8.35 5.02 11.14
C LEU A 15 7.51 3.84 11.63
N ILE A 16 7.82 3.28 12.80
CA ILE A 16 7.08 2.15 13.38
C ILE A 16 5.65 2.58 13.71
N GLY A 17 5.45 3.75 14.29
CA GLY A 17 4.12 4.28 14.64
C GLY A 17 3.24 4.50 13.41
N SER A 18 3.78 5.09 12.34
CA SER A 18 3.04 5.30 11.09
C SER A 18 2.73 3.99 10.37
N GLN A 19 3.66 3.04 10.33
CA GLN A 19 3.45 1.70 9.76
C GLN A 19 2.41 0.91 10.56
N LEU A 20 2.44 1.00 11.89
CA LEU A 20 1.45 0.36 12.76
C LEU A 20 0.05 0.96 12.55
N LEU A 21 -0.06 2.28 12.47
CA LEU A 21 -1.34 2.95 12.22
C LEU A 21 -1.91 2.59 10.83
N MET A 22 -1.05 2.52 9.80
CA MET A 22 -1.43 2.05 8.47
C MET A 22 -1.87 0.58 8.48
N ALA A 23 -1.14 -0.28 9.19
CA ALA A 23 -1.50 -1.69 9.33
C ALA A 23 -2.85 -1.86 10.04
N VAL A 24 -3.07 -1.17 11.16
CA VAL A 24 -4.32 -1.24 11.94
C VAL A 24 -5.51 -0.69 11.13
N SER A 25 -5.35 0.46 10.46
CA SER A 25 -6.40 1.01 9.59
C SER A 25 -6.71 0.09 8.41
N SER A 26 -5.71 -0.58 7.82
CA SER A 26 -5.91 -1.57 6.77
C SER A 26 -6.70 -2.80 7.27
N LEU A 27 -6.45 -3.26 8.50
CA LEU A 27 -7.18 -4.38 9.10
C LEU A 27 -8.64 -4.02 9.37
N PHE A 28 -8.91 -2.82 9.89
CA PHE A 28 -10.27 -2.32 10.10
C PHE A 28 -11.04 -2.18 8.78
N LEU A 29 -10.39 -1.69 7.72
CA LEU A 29 -10.98 -1.64 6.39
C LEU A 29 -11.29 -3.06 5.91
N CYS A 30 -10.34 -4.00 5.97
CA CYS A 30 -10.55 -5.38 5.54
C CYS A 30 -11.70 -6.07 6.30
N THR A 31 -11.81 -5.89 7.61
CA THR A 31 -12.91 -6.49 8.39
C THR A 31 -14.25 -5.85 8.05
N ALA A 32 -14.32 -4.52 7.87
CA ALA A 32 -15.52 -3.83 7.42
C ALA A 32 -15.95 -4.29 6.02
N ILE A 33 -14.99 -4.53 5.12
CA ILE A 33 -15.22 -5.04 3.76
C ILE A 33 -15.76 -6.46 3.81
N CYS A 34 -15.12 -7.36 4.57
CA CYS A 34 -15.60 -8.73 4.74
C CYS A 34 -17.02 -8.75 5.34
N ALA A 35 -17.29 -7.90 6.33
CA ALA A 35 -18.62 -7.76 6.92
C ALA A 35 -19.64 -7.23 5.91
N ALA A 36 -19.31 -6.20 5.13
CA ALA A 36 -20.17 -5.66 4.08
C ALA A 36 -20.45 -6.68 2.96
N MET A 37 -19.44 -7.47 2.60
CA MET A 37 -19.57 -8.55 1.62
C MET A 37 -20.50 -9.66 2.14
N LEU A 38 -20.29 -10.12 3.37
CA LEU A 38 -21.17 -11.11 4.03
C LEU A 38 -22.60 -10.58 4.17
N TYR A 39 -22.77 -9.31 4.53
CA TYR A 39 -24.08 -8.68 4.64
C TYR A 39 -24.78 -8.55 3.28
N GLY A 40 -24.04 -8.15 2.24
CA GLY A 40 -24.54 -8.05 0.87
C GLY A 40 -24.97 -9.41 0.31
N LEU A 41 -24.19 -10.46 0.59
CA LEU A 41 -24.54 -11.86 0.29
C LEU A 41 -25.81 -12.28 1.03
N ALA A 42 -25.91 -12.01 2.34
CA ALA A 42 -27.07 -12.38 3.15
C ALA A 42 -28.37 -11.70 2.71
N LYS A 43 -28.30 -10.44 2.24
CA LYS A 43 -29.46 -9.67 1.79
C LYS A 43 -29.70 -9.72 0.28
N GLN A 44 -28.88 -10.44 -0.50
CA GLN A 44 -28.95 -10.53 -1.96
C GLN A 44 -29.05 -9.17 -2.67
N LYS A 45 -28.46 -8.12 -2.08
CA LYS A 45 -28.51 -6.75 -2.63
C LYS A 45 -27.13 -6.38 -3.19
N PRO A 46 -26.93 -6.40 -4.52
CA PRO A 46 -25.63 -6.15 -5.13
C PRO A 46 -25.13 -4.72 -4.92
N ALA A 47 -26.03 -3.76 -4.64
CA ALA A 47 -25.71 -2.36 -4.42
C ALA A 47 -24.70 -2.11 -3.28
N TYR A 48 -24.63 -2.99 -2.27
CA TYR A 48 -23.70 -2.84 -1.16
C TYR A 48 -22.24 -3.15 -1.53
N LEU A 49 -21.98 -3.85 -2.64
CA LEU A 49 -20.62 -4.17 -3.08
C LEU A 49 -20.03 -3.09 -4.02
N LEU A 50 -20.87 -2.22 -4.59
CA LEU A 50 -20.44 -1.16 -5.49
C LEU A 50 -19.39 -0.20 -4.87
N PRO A 51 -19.59 0.37 -3.65
CA PRO A 51 -18.60 1.28 -3.07
C PRO A 51 -17.26 0.59 -2.83
N TYR A 52 -17.27 -0.72 -2.52
CA TYR A 52 -16.05 -1.48 -2.35
C TYR A 52 -15.25 -1.61 -3.66
N ILE A 53 -15.92 -1.95 -4.77
CA ILE A 53 -15.28 -2.07 -6.08
C ILE A 53 -14.63 -0.74 -6.48
N VAL A 54 -15.31 0.39 -6.22
CA VAL A 54 -14.79 1.74 -6.50
C VAL A 54 -13.57 2.07 -5.63
N ILE A 55 -13.65 1.85 -4.31
CA ILE A 55 -12.52 2.14 -3.42
C ILE A 55 -11.32 1.26 -3.77
N SER A 56 -11.55 -0.04 -4.00
CA SER A 56 -10.48 -0.98 -4.32
C SER A 56 -9.82 -0.68 -5.68
N SER A 57 -10.58 -0.25 -6.68
CA SER A 57 -10.00 0.16 -7.98
C SER A 57 -9.15 1.43 -7.87
N ILE A 58 -9.60 2.41 -7.08
CA ILE A 58 -8.80 3.62 -6.77
C ILE A 58 -7.51 3.24 -6.02
N SER A 59 -7.60 2.34 -5.04
CA SER A 59 -6.42 1.84 -4.31
C SER A 59 -5.42 1.15 -5.23
N ILE A 60 -5.88 0.28 -6.15
CA ILE A 60 -5.00 -0.37 -7.14
C ILE A 60 -4.31 0.67 -8.03
N ALA A 61 -5.04 1.69 -8.49
CA ALA A 61 -4.48 2.77 -9.30
C ALA A 61 -3.40 3.56 -8.52
N CYS A 62 -3.67 3.89 -7.26
CA CYS A 62 -2.72 4.58 -6.39
C CYS A 62 -1.45 3.72 -6.15
N LEU A 63 -1.61 2.42 -5.87
CA LEU A 63 -0.49 1.48 -5.74
C LEU A 63 0.30 1.36 -7.04
N GLY A 64 -0.35 1.40 -8.20
CA GLY A 64 0.30 1.42 -9.50
C GLY A 64 1.19 2.66 -9.68
N VAL A 65 0.67 3.85 -9.32
CA VAL A 65 1.46 5.10 -9.34
C VAL A 65 2.66 5.00 -8.41
N LEU A 66 2.48 4.48 -7.18
CA LEU A 66 3.57 4.26 -6.23
C LEU A 66 4.63 3.28 -6.76
N ALA A 67 4.21 2.20 -7.42
CA ALA A 67 5.14 1.26 -8.04
C ALA A 67 5.97 1.92 -9.16
N VAL A 68 5.35 2.76 -10.00
CA VAL A 68 6.06 3.54 -11.02
C VAL A 68 7.06 4.50 -10.40
N LEU A 69 6.68 5.18 -9.30
CA LEU A 69 7.60 6.05 -8.55
C LEU A 69 8.79 5.27 -8.00
N CYS A 70 8.61 4.04 -7.52
CA CYS A 70 9.71 3.16 -7.10
C CYS A 70 10.65 2.80 -8.25
N VAL A 71 10.12 2.56 -9.46
CA VAL A 71 10.95 2.32 -10.65
C VAL A 71 11.75 3.56 -11.03
N ILE A 72 11.13 4.75 -10.98
CA ILE A 72 11.85 6.02 -11.24
C ILE A 72 12.97 6.23 -10.20
N ALA A 73 12.68 5.96 -8.93
CA ALA A 73 13.67 6.02 -7.85
C ALA A 73 14.82 5.02 -8.03
N PHE A 74 14.57 3.87 -8.68
CA PHE A 74 15.61 2.90 -9.00
C PHE A 74 16.63 3.44 -10.03
N TYR A 75 16.16 4.16 -11.05
CA TYR A 75 17.01 4.76 -12.08
C TYR A 75 17.67 6.06 -11.63
N ASN A 76 17.00 6.84 -10.77
CA ASN A 76 17.46 8.17 -10.36
C ASN A 76 17.70 8.23 -8.85
N VAL A 77 18.95 7.96 -8.45
CA VAL A 77 19.37 7.90 -7.04
C VAL A 77 19.20 9.26 -6.34
N ASP A 78 19.46 10.37 -7.03
CA ASP A 78 19.31 11.71 -6.46
C ASP A 78 17.84 12.03 -6.15
N PHE A 79 16.93 11.61 -7.03
CA PHE A 79 15.48 11.69 -6.79
C PHE A 79 15.07 10.82 -5.60
N ALA A 80 15.57 9.60 -5.50
CA ALA A 80 15.27 8.73 -4.36
C ALA A 80 15.76 9.31 -3.03
N VAL A 81 16.97 9.89 -3.00
CA VAL A 81 17.51 10.56 -1.82
C VAL A 81 16.65 11.77 -1.44
N SER A 82 16.10 12.50 -2.42
CA SER A 82 15.18 13.61 -2.15
C SER A 82 13.87 13.17 -1.50
N ILE A 83 13.33 12.00 -1.89
CA ILE A 83 12.16 11.38 -1.26
C ILE A 83 12.52 10.89 0.15
N LEU A 84 13.69 10.27 0.32
CA LEU A 84 14.18 9.79 1.62
C LEU A 84 14.56 10.90 2.60
N ARG A 85 14.79 12.14 2.12
CA ARG A 85 15.01 13.35 2.93
C ARG A 85 13.74 13.88 3.61
N LEU A 86 12.62 13.14 3.58
CA LEU A 86 11.48 13.38 4.45
C LEU A 86 11.95 13.61 5.91
N PRO A 87 11.28 14.52 6.66
CA PRO A 87 11.78 15.04 7.93
C PRO A 87 11.96 13.90 8.94
N GLY A 88 13.21 13.50 9.19
CA GLY A 88 13.55 12.48 10.19
C GLY A 88 14.69 11.54 9.82
N ILE A 89 15.03 11.39 8.52
CA ILE A 89 16.14 10.52 8.07
C ILE A 89 17.24 11.39 7.46
N ASN A 90 18.16 11.85 8.30
CA ASN A 90 19.35 12.58 7.84
C ASN A 90 20.43 11.55 7.47
N ILE A 91 20.52 11.21 6.18
CA ILE A 91 21.60 10.34 5.68
C ILE A 91 22.91 11.12 5.81
N ASP A 92 23.83 10.57 6.60
CA ASP A 92 25.12 11.19 6.89
C ASP A 92 25.83 11.62 5.57
N PRO A 93 26.20 12.91 5.41
CA PRO A 93 26.83 13.39 4.19
C PRO A 93 28.14 12.64 3.89
N HIS A 94 28.83 12.13 4.91
CA HIS A 94 30.07 11.35 4.78
C HIS A 94 29.89 9.88 4.38
N LEU A 95 28.65 9.37 4.29
CA LEU A 95 28.44 8.01 3.86
C LEU A 95 28.82 7.84 2.38
N ASP A 96 29.62 6.81 2.09
CA ASP A 96 30.23 6.58 0.79
C ASP A 96 29.17 6.46 -0.34
N ARG A 97 29.47 7.02 -1.52
CA ARG A 97 28.51 7.14 -2.64
C ARG A 97 27.99 5.77 -3.07
N ILE A 98 28.84 4.75 -2.97
CA ILE A 98 28.54 3.35 -3.29
C ILE A 98 27.50 2.80 -2.31
N THR A 99 27.71 2.99 -1.01
CA THR A 99 26.79 2.54 0.05
C THR A 99 25.42 3.22 -0.05
N LYS A 100 25.38 4.53 -0.37
CA LYS A 100 24.13 5.26 -0.62
C LYS A 100 23.36 4.69 -1.81
N SER A 101 24.05 4.47 -2.93
CA SER A 101 23.41 3.90 -4.13
C SER A 101 22.90 2.48 -3.90
N PHE A 102 23.63 1.66 -3.15
CA PHE A 102 23.20 0.29 -2.84
C PHE A 102 21.96 0.29 -1.94
N LEU A 103 21.98 1.09 -0.87
CA LEU A 103 20.86 1.21 0.06
C LEU A 103 19.58 1.69 -0.65
N VAL A 104 19.69 2.72 -1.49
CA VAL A 104 18.55 3.25 -2.26
C VAL A 104 17.96 2.17 -3.17
N ARG A 105 18.80 1.45 -3.92
CA ARG A 105 18.32 0.39 -4.83
C ARG A 105 17.69 -0.77 -4.07
N PHE A 106 18.27 -1.15 -2.94
CA PHE A 106 17.72 -2.20 -2.09
C PHE A 106 16.33 -1.83 -1.56
N VAL A 107 16.20 -0.64 -0.98
CA VAL A 107 14.91 -0.12 -0.45
C VAL A 107 13.88 0.03 -1.58
N ALA A 108 14.26 0.59 -2.73
CA ALA A 108 13.36 0.73 -3.87
C ALA A 108 12.87 -0.63 -4.40
N THR A 109 13.75 -1.64 -4.44
CA THR A 109 13.41 -3.00 -4.89
C THR A 109 12.46 -3.68 -3.90
N ALA A 110 12.72 -3.55 -2.59
CA ALA A 110 11.86 -4.10 -1.55
C ALA A 110 10.48 -3.45 -1.53
N LEU A 111 10.40 -2.14 -1.72
CA LEU A 111 9.12 -1.42 -1.83
C LEU A 111 8.37 -1.80 -3.12
N PHE A 112 9.07 -1.87 -4.24
CA PHE A 112 8.48 -2.27 -5.51
C PHE A 112 7.87 -3.68 -5.44
N SER A 113 8.58 -4.65 -4.87
CA SER A 113 8.06 -6.02 -4.73
C SER A 113 6.86 -6.09 -3.77
N ALA A 114 6.88 -5.31 -2.68
CA ALA A 114 5.77 -5.21 -1.75
C ALA A 114 4.52 -4.60 -2.43
N TYR A 115 4.67 -3.50 -3.18
CA TYR A 115 3.55 -2.89 -3.92
C TYR A 115 3.01 -3.81 -5.01
N LEU A 116 3.87 -4.53 -5.72
CA LEU A 116 3.46 -5.48 -6.75
C LEU A 116 2.62 -6.62 -6.15
N MET A 117 3.06 -7.18 -5.01
CA MET A 117 2.26 -8.17 -4.28
C MET A 117 0.93 -7.60 -3.79
N ALA A 118 0.92 -6.36 -3.27
CA ALA A 118 -0.31 -5.71 -2.83
C ALA A 118 -1.31 -5.52 -3.98
N ILE A 119 -0.83 -5.13 -5.18
CA ILE A 119 -1.66 -5.01 -6.40
C ILE A 119 -2.25 -6.36 -6.77
N VAL A 120 -1.45 -7.43 -6.79
CA VAL A 120 -1.93 -8.79 -7.12
C VAL A 120 -3.02 -9.24 -6.15
N ILE A 121 -2.82 -9.04 -4.84
CA ILE A 121 -3.81 -9.40 -3.82
C ILE A 121 -5.11 -8.60 -3.99
N HIS A 122 -5.02 -7.28 -4.21
CA HIS A 122 -6.20 -6.45 -4.42
C HIS A 122 -6.94 -6.82 -5.71
N ALA A 123 -6.22 -7.05 -6.81
CA ALA A 123 -6.81 -7.46 -8.08
C ALA A 123 -7.51 -8.82 -7.98
N TRP A 124 -6.89 -9.79 -7.28
CA TRP A 124 -7.49 -11.09 -7.01
C TRP A 124 -8.78 -10.96 -6.20
N PHE A 125 -8.75 -10.18 -5.12
CA PHE A 125 -9.93 -9.97 -4.28
C PHE A 125 -11.05 -9.24 -5.03
N LEU A 126 -10.72 -8.20 -5.81
CA LEU A 126 -11.67 -7.48 -6.66
C LEU A 126 -12.32 -8.43 -7.67
N HIS A 127 -11.55 -9.35 -8.27
CA HIS A 127 -12.10 -10.36 -9.18
C HIS A 127 -13.07 -11.32 -8.47
N VAL A 128 -12.79 -11.76 -7.24
CA VAL A 128 -13.73 -12.57 -6.44
C VAL A 128 -15.02 -11.81 -6.18
N VAL A 129 -14.91 -10.56 -5.71
CA VAL A 129 -16.08 -9.71 -5.43
C VAL A 129 -16.90 -9.45 -6.69
N PHE A 130 -16.25 -9.22 -7.83
CA PHE A 130 -16.92 -9.01 -9.11
C PHE A 130 -17.69 -10.26 -9.56
N ARG A 131 -17.14 -11.47 -9.35
CA ARG A 131 -17.87 -12.72 -9.61
C ARG A 131 -19.10 -12.86 -8.71
N CYS A 132 -18.98 -12.54 -7.41
CA CYS A 132 -20.12 -12.54 -6.49
C CYS A 132 -21.20 -11.53 -6.91
N PHE A 133 -20.79 -10.33 -7.33
CA PHE A 133 -21.69 -9.30 -7.84
C PHE A 133 -22.45 -9.79 -9.08
N LYS A 134 -21.74 -10.35 -10.07
CA LYS A 134 -22.34 -10.90 -11.29
C LYS A 134 -23.33 -12.02 -10.99
N TYR A 135 -22.98 -12.92 -10.04
CA TYR A 135 -23.87 -14.00 -9.62
C TYR A 135 -25.17 -13.47 -9.01
N MET A 136 -25.09 -12.48 -8.13
CA MET A 136 -26.28 -11.85 -7.53
C MET A 136 -27.14 -11.09 -8.55
N CYS A 137 -26.53 -10.36 -9.48
CA CYS A 137 -27.26 -9.70 -10.57
C CYS A 137 -28.01 -10.71 -11.45
N ASN A 138 -27.36 -11.81 -11.83
CA ASN A 138 -28.02 -12.86 -12.62
C ASN A 138 -29.17 -13.50 -11.86
N ALA A 139 -28.99 -13.82 -10.57
CA ALA A 139 -30.04 -14.40 -9.73
C ALA A 139 -31.26 -13.46 -9.55
N ALA A 140 -31.05 -12.13 -9.57
CA ALA A 140 -32.13 -11.16 -9.49
C ALA A 140 -32.98 -11.08 -10.77
N LEU A 141 -32.44 -11.45 -11.93
CA LEU A 141 -33.18 -11.45 -13.22
C LEU A 141 -34.11 -12.67 -13.40
N TYR A 142 -33.93 -13.73 -12.59
CA TYR A 142 -34.75 -14.94 -12.63
C TYR A 142 -35.85 -14.97 -11.55
N LYS A 143 -36.03 -13.88 -10.80
CA LYS A 143 -37.13 -13.68 -9.85
C LYS A 143 -38.14 -12.70 -10.44
#